data_AF-A0A351ZAH1-F1
#
_entry.id   AF-A0A351ZAH1-F1
#
_cell.length_a   1.000
_cell.length_b   1.000
_cell.length_c   1.000
_cell.angle_alpha   90.00
_cell.angle_beta   90.00
_cell.angle_gamma   90.00
#
_symmetry.space_group_name_H-M   'P 1'
#
loop_
_entity.id
_entity.type
_entity.pdbx_description
1 polymer ?
#
loop_
_entity_poly.entity_id
_entity_poly.type
_entity_poly.pdbx_seq_one_letter_code
_entity_poly.pdbx_strand_id
1 'polypeptide(L)'
;MIIGFGWGGWVTAGTNQKVSDTAVLASQAAICVAQYIKEPNNQEKLKEFAAIDSYKRSEFIEKGGWNKMPGQKEANNGVANACVEGLEVLIQK
;
A
#
# COMPACT_ATOMS: atom_id res chain seq x y z
N MET A 1 21.17 1.58 31.41
CA MET A 1 21.84 2.86 31.72
C MET A 1 22.33 3.45 30.41
N ILE A 2 21.56 4.35 29.81
CA ILE A 2 21.97 5.19 28.69
C ILE A 2 21.86 6.62 29.20
N ILE A 3 22.98 7.32 29.25
CA ILE A 3 23.00 8.76 29.51
C ILE A 3 23.36 9.42 28.19
N GLY A 4 22.43 10.24 27.70
CA GLY A 4 22.63 11.06 26.52
C GLY A 4 21.58 12.16 26.46
N PHE A 5 21.49 13.03 27.46
CA PHE A 5 20.55 14.15 27.41
C PHE A 5 20.80 15.06 26.20
N GLY A 6 20.00 14.86 25.14
CA GLY A 6 19.87 15.70 23.96
C GLY A 6 18.44 16.22 23.91
N TRP A 7 18.29 17.51 24.14
CA TRP A 7 17.09 18.34 24.09
C TRP A 7 16.23 18.01 22.84
N GLY A 8 15.08 17.34 23.03
CA GLY A 8 14.10 17.14 21.94
C GLY A 8 13.61 15.70 21.67
N GLY A 9 13.03 15.03 22.67
CA GLY A 9 12.18 13.86 22.41
C GLY A 9 12.96 12.58 22.10
N TRP A 10 13.32 11.85 23.16
CA TRP A 10 13.87 10.51 23.09
C TRP A 10 12.77 9.53 22.66
N VAL A 11 12.49 9.47 21.36
CA VAL A 11 11.71 8.38 20.78
C VAL A 11 12.56 7.13 20.83
N THR A 12 12.13 6.19 21.66
CA THR A 12 12.79 4.90 21.88
C THR A 12 12.84 4.13 20.55
N ALA A 13 14.02 3.68 20.14
CA ALA A 13 14.28 3.04 18.85
C ALA A 13 13.35 1.84 18.51
N GLY A 14 12.67 1.25 19.51
CA GLY A 14 11.68 0.18 19.30
C GLY A 14 10.34 0.62 18.68
N THR A 15 9.99 1.91 18.72
CA THR A 15 8.73 2.42 18.11
C THR A 15 8.92 2.84 16.65
N ASN A 16 10.16 3.11 16.19
CA ASN A 16 10.42 3.53 14.80
C ASN A 16 10.13 2.45 13.76
N GLN A 17 10.24 1.17 14.12
CA GLN A 17 10.06 0.08 13.15
C GLN A 17 8.60 -0.07 12.72
N LYS A 18 7.66 -0.05 13.68
CA LYS A 18 6.22 -0.16 13.38
C LYS A 18 5.67 1.07 12.66
N VAL A 19 6.15 2.26 13.00
CA VAL A 19 5.72 3.50 12.33
C VAL A 19 6.28 3.56 10.89
N SER A 20 7.51 3.06 10.68
CA SER A 20 8.09 2.96 9.34
C SER A 20 7.31 2.00 8.46
N ASP A 21 6.94 0.82 8.96
CA ASP A 21 6.20 -0.17 8.16
C ASP A 21 4.85 0.36 7.69
N THR A 22 4.11 1.09 8.54
CA THR A 22 2.83 1.71 8.15
C THR A 22 3.00 2.86 7.15
N ALA A 23 4.02 3.70 7.31
CA ALA A 23 4.28 4.80 6.37
C ALA A 23 4.77 4.28 5.01
N VAL A 24 5.55 3.20 5.03
CA VAL A 24 6.00 2.48 3.84
C VAL A 24 4.81 1.83 3.14
N LEU A 25 3.89 1.18 3.86
CA LEU A 25 2.68 0.60 3.30
C LEU A 25 1.78 1.65 2.62
N ALA A 26 1.55 2.79 3.26
CA ALA A 26 0.78 3.88 2.67
C ALA A 26 1.43 4.42 1.39
N SER A 27 2.75 4.57 1.39
CA SER A 27 3.52 4.99 0.21
C SER A 27 3.44 3.95 -0.92
N GLN A 28 3.53 2.67 -0.56
CA GLN A 28 3.40 1.54 -1.48
C GLN A 28 1.98 1.45 -2.06
N ALA A 29 0.94 1.68 -1.27
CA ALA A 29 -0.43 1.76 -1.76
C ALA A 29 -0.62 2.90 -2.77
N ALA A 30 -0.07 4.09 -2.50
CA ALA A 30 -0.09 5.20 -3.44
C ALA A 30 0.62 4.85 -4.76
N ILE A 31 1.75 4.13 -4.69
CA ILE A 31 2.46 3.63 -5.88
C ILE A 31 1.61 2.60 -6.64
N CYS A 32 0.96 1.66 -5.93
CA CYS A 32 0.06 0.68 -6.54
C CYS A 32 -1.08 1.36 -7.31
N VAL A 33 -1.74 2.35 -6.69
CA VAL A 33 -2.79 3.15 -7.33
C VAL A 33 -2.24 3.92 -8.55
N ALA A 34 -1.05 4.50 -8.45
CA ALA A 34 -0.43 5.19 -9.58
C ALA A 34 -0.10 4.24 -10.74
N GLN A 35 0.39 3.02 -10.45
CA GLN A 35 0.61 1.99 -11.47
C GLN A 35 -0.71 1.56 -12.11
N TYR A 36 -1.74 1.39 -11.31
CA TYR A 36 -3.08 1.03 -11.76
C TYR A 36 -3.67 2.06 -12.72
N ILE A 37 -3.62 3.34 -12.36
CA ILE A 37 -4.11 4.44 -13.21
C ILE A 37 -3.27 4.58 -14.49
N LYS A 38 -1.99 4.19 -14.46
CA LYS A 38 -1.13 4.22 -15.66
C LYS A 38 -1.52 3.16 -16.69
N GLU A 39 -2.26 2.11 -16.30
CA GLU A 39 -2.69 1.10 -17.26
C GLU A 39 -3.72 1.66 -18.25
N PRO A 40 -3.60 1.29 -19.55
CA PRO A 40 -4.54 1.74 -20.57
C PRO A 40 -5.97 1.25 -20.32
N ASN A 41 -6.13 0.14 -19.58
CA ASN A 41 -7.41 -0.49 -19.28
C ASN A 41 -7.88 -0.21 -17.85
N ASN A 42 -7.36 0.85 -17.20
CA ASN A 42 -7.64 1.17 -15.80
C ASN A 42 -9.15 1.27 -15.49
N GLN A 43 -9.97 1.83 -16.39
CA GLN A 43 -11.40 2.03 -16.20
C GLN A 43 -12.18 0.72 -16.25
N GLU A 44 -11.84 -0.18 -17.19
CA GLU A 44 -12.46 -1.50 -17.25
C GLU A 44 -12.07 -2.33 -16.03
N LYS A 45 -10.80 -2.29 -15.65
CA LYS A 45 -10.32 -2.96 -14.44
C LYS A 45 -10.99 -2.38 -13.19
N LEU A 46 -11.29 -1.08 -13.15
CA LEU A 46 -11.89 -0.45 -11.96
C LEU A 46 -13.34 -0.85 -11.82
N LYS A 47 -14.06 -1.00 -12.94
CA LYS A 47 -15.41 -1.59 -12.96
C LYS A 47 -15.39 -3.04 -12.52
N GLU A 48 -14.42 -3.83 -13.00
CA GLU A 48 -14.21 -5.21 -12.57
C GLU A 48 -13.95 -5.25 -11.06
N PHE A 49 -13.01 -4.44 -10.56
CA PHE A 49 -12.66 -4.30 -9.15
C PHE A 49 -13.83 -3.88 -8.26
N ALA A 50 -14.69 -2.96 -8.74
CA ALA A 50 -15.90 -2.56 -8.05
C ALA A 50 -16.94 -3.70 -7.99
N ALA A 51 -17.00 -4.55 -9.03
CA ALA A 51 -17.95 -5.65 -9.14
C ALA A 51 -17.53 -6.91 -8.36
N ILE A 52 -16.24 -7.09 -8.06
CA ILE A 52 -15.76 -8.19 -7.20
C ILE A 52 -16.03 -7.89 -5.73
N ASP A 53 -16.27 -8.97 -4.99
CA ASP A 53 -16.42 -8.95 -3.55
C ASP A 53 -15.14 -8.45 -2.85
N SER A 54 -15.30 -7.76 -1.72
CA SER A 54 -14.19 -7.18 -0.94
C SER A 54 -13.10 -8.18 -0.57
N TYR A 55 -13.46 -9.44 -0.28
CA TYR A 55 -12.50 -10.49 0.06
C TYR A 55 -11.69 -11.00 -1.15
N LYS A 56 -12.14 -10.76 -2.39
CA LYS A 56 -11.42 -11.10 -3.64
C LYS A 56 -10.61 -9.92 -4.20
N ARG A 57 -10.83 -8.71 -3.67
CA ARG A 57 -10.15 -7.50 -4.13
C ARG A 57 -8.63 -7.57 -3.94
N SER A 58 -8.16 -8.13 -2.82
CA SER A 58 -6.73 -8.33 -2.58
C SER A 58 -6.13 -9.28 -3.62
N GLU A 59 -6.76 -10.42 -3.87
CA GLU A 59 -6.33 -11.41 -4.88
C GLU A 59 -6.34 -10.81 -6.30
N PHE A 60 -7.29 -9.92 -6.60
CA PHE A 60 -7.29 -9.18 -7.86
C PHE A 60 -6.05 -8.28 -8.00
N ILE A 61 -5.66 -7.58 -6.94
CA ILE A 61 -4.46 -6.74 -6.93
C ILE A 61 -3.18 -7.57 -7.06
N GLU A 62 -3.14 -8.72 -6.39
CA GLU A 62 -2.04 -9.68 -6.51
C GLU A 62 -1.92 -10.23 -7.94
N LYS A 63 -3.05 -10.59 -8.57
CA LYS A 63 -3.10 -11.10 -9.95
C LYS A 63 -2.68 -10.06 -10.99
N GLY A 64 -3.03 -8.79 -10.80
CA GLY A 64 -2.55 -7.71 -11.66
C GLY A 64 -1.12 -7.28 -11.36
N GLY A 65 -0.51 -7.77 -10.29
CA GLY A 65 0.88 -7.50 -9.94
C GLY A 65 1.14 -6.07 -9.44
N TRP A 66 0.10 -5.29 -9.13
CA TRP A 66 0.27 -3.91 -8.63
C TRP A 66 0.74 -3.87 -7.17
N ASN A 67 0.67 -5.00 -6.46
CA ASN A 67 1.29 -5.19 -5.14
C ASN A 67 2.83 -5.34 -5.19
N LYS A 68 3.41 -5.31 -6.40
CA LYS A 68 4.86 -5.34 -6.63
C LYS A 68 5.38 -3.92 -6.87
N MET A 69 6.34 -3.50 -6.06
CA MET A 69 6.95 -2.18 -6.24
C MET A 69 7.90 -2.14 -7.46
N PRO A 70 8.01 -0.99 -8.15
CA PRO A 70 8.96 -0.84 -9.25
C PRO A 70 10.39 -1.10 -8.76
N GLY A 71 11.08 -2.06 -9.38
CA GLY A 71 12.43 -2.47 -8.98
C GLY A 71 12.50 -3.53 -7.86
N GLN A 72 11.38 -3.90 -7.24
CA GLN A 72 11.31 -5.07 -6.37
C GLN A 72 10.97 -6.33 -7.17
N LYS A 73 11.49 -7.48 -6.75
CA LYS A 73 11.19 -8.78 -7.37
C LYS A 73 9.98 -9.47 -6.74
N GLU A 74 9.74 -9.21 -5.47
CA GLU A 74 8.71 -9.87 -4.67
C GLU A 74 7.49 -8.97 -4.50
N ALA A 75 6.33 -9.62 -4.46
CA ALA A 75 5.05 -8.99 -4.25
C ALA A 75 4.75 -8.99 -2.74
N ASN A 76 4.18 -7.90 -2.22
CA ASN A 76 3.88 -7.79 -0.78
C ASN A 76 2.36 -7.79 -0.54
N ASN A 77 1.87 -8.78 0.19
CA ASN A 77 0.42 -8.91 0.47
C ASN A 77 -0.10 -7.76 1.34
N GLY A 78 0.74 -7.16 2.18
CA GLY A 78 0.37 -5.95 2.92
C GLY A 78 0.07 -4.78 1.98
N VAL A 79 0.80 -4.67 0.87
CA VAL A 79 0.57 -3.66 -0.17
C VAL A 79 -0.72 -3.96 -0.92
N ALA A 80 -1.04 -5.23 -1.20
CA ALA A 80 -2.28 -5.59 -1.86
C ALA A 80 -3.49 -5.07 -1.08
N ASN A 81 -3.54 -5.32 0.23
CA ASN A 81 -4.62 -4.83 1.10
C ASN A 81 -4.64 -3.30 1.18
N ALA A 82 -3.50 -2.65 1.39
CA ALA A 82 -3.44 -1.18 1.45
C ALA A 82 -3.82 -0.53 0.10
N CYS A 83 -3.55 -1.19 -1.02
CA CYS A 83 -3.94 -0.74 -2.34
C CYS A 83 -5.45 -0.90 -2.58
N VAL A 84 -6.07 -1.96 -2.06
CA VAL A 84 -7.53 -2.12 -2.07
C VAL A 84 -8.20 -0.92 -1.40
N GLU A 85 -7.75 -0.54 -0.21
CA GLU A 85 -8.28 0.65 0.50
C GLU A 85 -8.10 1.92 -0.35
N GLY A 86 -6.94 2.10 -1.00
CA GLY A 86 -6.69 3.23 -1.88
C GLY A 86 -7.59 3.28 -3.12
N LEU A 87 -7.89 2.13 -3.72
CA LEU A 87 -8.80 2.01 -4.87
C LEU A 87 -10.26 2.16 -4.47
N GLU A 88 -10.65 1.70 -3.28
CA GLU A 88 -12.00 1.92 -2.74
C GLU A 88 -12.32 3.41 -2.58
N VAL A 89 -11.33 4.22 -2.17
CA VAL A 89 -11.47 5.69 -2.14
C VAL A 89 -11.69 6.29 -3.53
N LEU A 90 -11.13 5.68 -4.58
CA LEU A 90 -11.36 6.12 -5.96
C LEU A 90 -12.73 5.71 -6.52
N ILE A 91 -13.33 4.64 -6.01
CA ILE A 91 -14.69 4.21 -6.40
C ILE A 91 -15.76 5.02 -5.66
N GLN A 92 -15.50 5.45 -4.42
CA GLN A 92 -16.45 6.23 -3.63
C GLN A 92 -16.54 7.71 -4.04
N LYS A 93 -15.72 8.18 -4.99
CA LYS A 93 -15.76 9.53 -5.55
C LYS A 93 -16.52 9.58 -6.87
#